data_AF-A0A4W3GS89-F1
#
_entry.id   AF-A0A4W3GS89-F1
#
_cell.length_a   1.000
_cell.length_b   1.000
_cell.length_c   1.000
_cell.angle_alpha   90.00
_cell.angle_beta   90.00
_cell.angle_gamma   90.00
#
_symmetry.space_group_name_H-M   'P 1'
#
loop_
_entity.id
_entity.type
_entity.pdbx_description
1 polymer ?
#
loop_
_entity_poly.entity_id
_entity_poly.type
_entity_poly.pdbx_seq_one_letter_code
_entity_poly.pdbx_strand_id
1 'polypeptide(L)'
;MADVLSRRCVIMRLAEFSFEKFQEAIRQSAGAVVVILPQNMSTMPQDVIQQFMEIEPELLATETIVPVYFALEDDELLSIHDQTKAASVSQGTASAAEVLIHTATANGFQMVTSGAQSKAISDWAVTSLEGRLTGLGGEDLPTIAIVAHYDSFGVAPWLSYGADSNGSGVAALLELARLFSRLYTYKRTHAAYNILFFVSGGGKFNYQGTKRWLEDNLDHTDSSLLQDNVAFVLCLDTMGNNNDLYLHVSKPPKEATPQHAFLRDLEMVTSSQYKEVKFSMVHKKINLAEDMLAWEHERFGIRRLPAFTMSHLESHKSSLRTTVMDVRSQIDIQKLSRNTRIIAEALARVIYNLTEKGAPSDLQIFTEQMQLQEDQLSSVLDWLTTQPRAAQLVDKDSSLIATMEYYMSRYLKDVKRHHVKADKRDPEFVFYDQLKQTMNAYRVKPAIFDLLLALCIAAYLAVTYFVAQVSPGVSHCEEVSLRDQGCVAVRHWSSHQQTRFFASHNIQVR
;
A
#
# COMPACT_ATOMS: atom_id res chain seq x y z
N MET A 1 25.21 -3.12 22.18
CA MET A 1 24.38 -2.04 22.76
C MET A 1 22.93 -2.50 22.75
N ALA A 2 22.56 -3.36 23.69
CA ALA A 2 21.19 -3.82 23.88
C ALA A 2 20.68 -3.15 25.17
N ASP A 3 20.56 -1.83 25.13
CA ASP A 3 20.18 -1.03 26.30
C ASP A 3 18.76 -0.50 26.14
N VAL A 4 17.89 -1.02 27.01
CA VAL A 4 16.66 -0.38 27.51
C VAL A 4 15.63 0.06 26.46
N LEU A 5 15.15 -0.89 25.63
CA LEU A 5 13.79 -0.77 25.10
C LEU A 5 12.81 -0.98 26.25
N SER A 6 11.98 0.02 26.54
CA SER A 6 10.88 -0.17 27.48
C SER A 6 9.96 -1.26 26.91
N ARG A 7 9.48 -2.17 27.76
CA ARG A 7 8.55 -3.26 27.35
C ARG A 7 7.15 -2.73 26.97
N ARG A 8 7.00 -1.43 26.74
CA ARG A 8 5.71 -0.78 26.49
C ARG A 8 5.48 -0.70 24.98
N CYS A 9 4.41 -1.32 24.53
CA CYS A 9 3.88 -1.15 23.18
C CYS A 9 2.95 0.07 23.19
N VAL A 10 3.18 1.03 22.32
CA VAL A 10 2.33 2.22 22.19
C VAL A 10 1.34 1.96 21.06
N ILE A 11 0.05 2.03 21.39
CA ILE A 11 -1.04 1.83 20.43
C ILE A 11 -1.66 3.19 20.16
N MET A 12 -1.74 3.58 18.89
CA MET A 12 -2.31 4.86 18.47
C MET A 12 -3.38 4.62 17.41
N ARG A 13 -4.55 5.23 17.59
CA ARG A 13 -5.54 5.31 16.51
C ARG A 13 -5.12 6.38 15.50
N LEU A 14 -5.46 6.18 14.24
CA LEU A 14 -5.19 7.15 13.17
C LEU A 14 -5.68 8.56 13.52
N ALA A 15 -6.88 8.71 14.11
CA ALA A 15 -7.43 10.00 14.50
C ALA A 15 -6.66 10.70 15.64
N GLU A 16 -5.88 9.97 16.42
CA GLU A 16 -5.05 10.51 17.50
C GLU A 16 -3.58 10.67 17.09
N PHE A 17 -3.25 10.21 15.88
CA PHE A 17 -1.89 10.14 15.37
C PHE A 17 -1.38 11.54 15.02
N SER A 18 -0.19 11.86 15.51
CA SER A 18 0.56 13.04 15.09
C SER A 18 2.04 12.72 15.07
N PHE A 19 2.79 13.41 14.20
CA PHE A 19 4.22 13.19 14.08
C PHE A 19 4.96 13.48 15.40
N GLU A 20 4.52 14.48 16.16
CA GLU A 20 5.07 14.79 17.48
C GLU A 20 4.88 13.66 18.48
N LYS A 21 3.68 13.07 18.57
CA LYS A 21 3.42 11.92 19.44
C LYS A 21 4.22 10.69 19.02
N PHE A 22 4.40 10.50 17.72
CA PHE A 22 5.23 9.44 17.18
C PHE A 22 6.70 9.63 17.61
N GLN A 23 7.25 10.84 17.47
CA GLN A 23 8.59 11.16 17.96
C GLN A 23 8.71 11.00 19.48
N GLU A 24 7.68 11.40 20.23
CA GLU A 24 7.65 11.22 21.69
C GLU A 24 7.68 9.73 22.07
N ALA A 25 6.90 8.88 21.39
CA ALA A 25 6.91 7.44 21.60
C ALA A 25 8.30 6.82 21.34
N ILE A 26 9.00 7.30 20.31
CA ILE A 26 10.38 6.87 20.02
C ILE A 26 11.35 7.34 21.11
N ARG A 27 11.26 8.62 21.54
CA ARG A 27 12.11 9.17 22.62
C ARG A 27 11.89 8.45 23.95
N GLN A 28 10.67 8.05 24.24
CA GLN A 28 10.32 7.25 25.42
C GLN A 28 10.78 5.78 25.34
N SER A 29 11.53 5.42 24.29
CA SER A 29 12.05 4.07 24.05
C SER A 29 10.93 3.02 24.07
N ALA A 30 9.83 3.29 23.35
CA ALA A 30 8.77 2.31 23.12
C ALA A 30 9.34 1.04 22.47
N GLY A 31 8.86 -0.13 22.90
CA GLY A 31 9.29 -1.42 22.33
C GLY A 31 8.74 -1.66 20.93
N ALA A 32 7.56 -1.11 20.63
CA ALA A 32 6.90 -1.11 19.33
C ALA A 32 5.83 -0.02 19.28
N VAL A 33 5.51 0.46 18.08
CA VAL A 33 4.37 1.35 17.84
C VAL A 33 3.37 0.65 16.93
N VAL A 34 2.11 0.57 17.35
CA VAL A 34 1.02 0.00 16.55
C VAL A 34 0.07 1.12 16.17
N VAL A 35 -0.03 1.41 14.88
CA VAL A 35 -0.98 2.37 14.31
C VAL A 35 -2.22 1.62 13.82
N ILE A 36 -3.36 1.95 14.40
CA ILE A 36 -4.65 1.37 14.05
C ILE A 36 -5.28 2.22 12.94
N LEU A 37 -5.54 1.57 11.80
CA LEU A 37 -6.18 2.13 10.61
C LEU A 37 -7.64 1.66 10.52
N PRO A 38 -8.59 2.52 10.15
CA PRO A 38 -9.98 2.12 10.00
C PRO A 38 -10.18 1.11 8.88
N GLN A 39 -11.15 0.20 9.05
CA GLN A 39 -11.53 -0.72 7.97
C GLN A 39 -12.15 0.03 6.78
N ASN A 40 -13.01 1.00 7.07
CA ASN A 40 -13.64 1.84 6.06
C ASN A 40 -13.02 3.23 6.10
N MET A 41 -12.11 3.53 5.17
CA MET A 41 -11.48 4.85 5.11
C MET A 41 -12.49 5.98 4.84
N SER A 42 -13.63 5.66 4.21
CA SER A 42 -14.70 6.61 3.88
C SER A 42 -15.43 7.19 5.09
N THR A 43 -15.32 6.55 6.27
CA THR A 43 -15.97 7.07 7.50
C THR A 43 -15.11 8.10 8.22
N MET A 44 -13.85 8.25 7.84
CA MET A 44 -12.95 9.24 8.44
C MET A 44 -13.19 10.64 7.88
N PRO A 45 -13.09 11.69 8.74
CA PRO A 45 -13.09 13.06 8.27
C PRO A 45 -11.94 13.30 7.29
N GLN A 46 -12.22 14.05 6.21
CA GLN A 46 -11.23 14.35 5.18
C GLN A 46 -9.98 15.06 5.75
N ASP A 47 -10.17 15.89 6.78
CA ASP A 47 -9.07 16.59 7.46
C ASP A 47 -8.05 15.63 8.08
N VAL A 48 -8.51 14.52 8.69
CA VAL A 48 -7.64 13.51 9.31
C VAL A 48 -6.86 12.75 8.23
N ILE A 49 -7.52 12.43 7.11
CA ILE A 49 -6.88 11.76 5.98
C ILE A 49 -5.80 12.66 5.40
N GLN A 50 -6.09 13.95 5.20
CA GLN A 50 -5.14 14.92 4.67
C GLN A 50 -3.95 15.11 5.60
N GLN A 51 -4.18 15.25 6.90
CA GLN A 51 -3.11 15.33 7.90
C GLN A 51 -2.21 14.10 7.85
N PHE A 52 -2.79 12.89 7.78
CA PHE A 52 -1.98 11.67 7.68
C PHE A 52 -1.17 11.63 6.38
N MET A 53 -1.78 12.03 5.25
CA MET A 53 -1.08 12.09 3.96
C MET A 53 0.11 13.06 3.96
N GLU A 54 0.05 14.14 4.73
CA GLU A 54 1.18 15.06 4.92
C GLU A 54 2.29 14.46 5.78
N ILE A 55 1.93 13.65 6.79
CA ILE A 55 2.88 13.03 7.74
C ILE A 55 3.53 11.76 7.14
N GLU A 56 2.84 11.04 6.26
CA GLU A 56 3.28 9.74 5.72
C GLU A 56 4.68 9.78 5.06
N PRO A 57 5.02 10.78 4.22
CA PRO A 57 6.39 10.93 3.69
C PRO A 57 7.43 11.20 4.78
N GLU A 58 7.08 11.94 5.83
CA GLU A 58 7.97 12.22 6.95
C GLU A 58 8.25 10.95 7.78
N LEU A 59 7.24 10.08 7.96
CA LEU A 59 7.41 8.77 8.59
C LEU A 59 8.38 7.89 7.81
N LEU A 60 8.25 7.86 6.48
CA LEU A 60 9.13 7.10 5.60
C LEU A 60 10.57 7.63 5.61
N ALA A 61 10.76 8.93 5.75
CA ALA A 61 12.08 9.55 5.83
C ALA A 61 12.75 9.39 7.21
N THR A 62 11.99 9.04 8.25
CA THR A 62 12.51 8.93 9.62
C THR A 62 13.15 7.56 9.85
N GLU A 63 14.47 7.55 10.09
CA GLU A 63 15.18 6.33 10.49
C GLU A 63 14.85 5.96 11.94
N THR A 64 14.30 4.76 12.16
CA THR A 64 13.92 4.27 13.48
C THR A 64 14.32 2.81 13.69
N ILE A 65 14.73 2.49 14.92
CA ILE A 65 15.03 1.11 15.34
C ILE A 65 13.77 0.43 15.91
N VAL A 66 12.80 1.23 16.35
CA VAL A 66 11.53 0.75 16.92
C VAL A 66 10.61 0.29 15.77
N PRO A 67 10.11 -0.96 15.79
CA PRO A 67 9.21 -1.42 14.73
C PRO A 67 7.86 -0.70 14.82
N VAL A 68 7.39 -0.23 13.66
CA VAL A 68 6.09 0.40 13.49
C VAL A 68 5.20 -0.55 12.70
N TYR A 69 4.10 -0.98 13.31
CA TYR A 69 3.12 -1.86 12.70
C TYR A 69 1.86 -1.08 12.33
N PHE A 70 1.31 -1.35 11.16
CA PHE A 70 0.01 -0.87 10.74
C PHE A 70 -0.98 -2.03 10.79
N ALA A 71 -2.05 -1.87 11.55
CA ALA A 71 -3.11 -2.86 11.70
C ALA A 71 -4.45 -2.24 11.32
N LEU A 72 -5.30 -3.00 10.64
CA LEU A 72 -6.69 -2.61 10.43
C LEU A 72 -7.46 -2.72 11.75
N GLU A 73 -8.49 -1.90 11.92
CA GLU A 73 -9.36 -1.92 13.08
C GLU A 73 -9.97 -3.31 13.26
N ASP A 74 -9.87 -3.80 14.49
CA ASP A 74 -10.48 -5.03 14.97
C ASP A 74 -11.07 -4.75 16.36
N ASP A 75 -12.23 -5.34 16.65
CA ASP A 75 -12.96 -5.10 17.90
C ASP A 75 -12.10 -5.49 19.11
N GLU A 76 -11.32 -6.56 18.98
CA GLU A 76 -10.37 -6.99 20.01
C GLU A 76 -9.25 -5.96 20.19
N LEU A 77 -8.67 -5.44 19.10
CA LEU A 77 -7.59 -4.45 19.16
C LEU A 77 -8.06 -3.12 19.75
N LEU A 78 -9.28 -2.69 19.43
CA LEU A 78 -9.93 -1.52 20.03
C LEU A 78 -10.15 -1.73 21.54
N SER A 79 -10.59 -2.93 21.95
CA SER A 79 -10.76 -3.25 23.37
C SER A 79 -9.42 -3.19 24.14
N ILE A 80 -8.33 -3.62 23.52
CA ILE A 80 -6.97 -3.55 24.10
C ILE A 80 -6.52 -2.09 24.20
N HIS A 81 -6.76 -1.28 23.16
CA HIS A 81 -6.44 0.14 23.17
C HIS A 81 -7.18 0.87 24.30
N ASP A 82 -8.48 0.65 24.45
CA ASP A 82 -9.30 1.34 25.45
C ASP A 82 -8.94 0.90 26.88
N GLN A 83 -8.64 -0.39 27.09
CA GLN A 83 -8.13 -0.88 28.37
C GLN A 83 -6.76 -0.28 28.71
N THR A 84 -5.86 -0.15 27.73
CA THR A 84 -4.53 0.44 27.92
C THR A 84 -4.62 1.94 28.22
N LYS A 85 -5.54 2.63 27.56
CA LYS A 85 -5.81 4.06 27.78
C LYS A 85 -6.41 4.31 29.17
N ALA A 86 -7.41 3.52 29.57
CA ALA A 86 -8.00 3.60 30.90
C ALA A 86 -6.97 3.33 32.01
N ALA A 87 -6.10 2.33 31.81
CA ALA A 87 -5.01 2.03 32.75
C ALA A 87 -4.03 3.21 32.86
N SER A 88 -3.66 3.85 31.74
CA SER A 88 -2.74 4.98 31.73
C SER A 88 -3.31 6.23 32.42
N VAL A 89 -4.60 6.52 32.23
CA VAL A 89 -5.28 7.65 32.89
C VAL A 89 -5.38 7.45 34.40
N SER A 90 -5.62 6.23 34.86
CA SER A 90 -5.71 5.92 36.30
C SER A 90 -4.39 6.08 37.07
N GLN A 91 -3.24 6.04 36.39
CA GLN A 91 -1.93 6.22 37.02
C GLN A 91 -1.58 7.68 37.31
N GLY A 92 -2.22 8.64 36.63
CA GLY A 92 -1.91 10.08 36.77
C GLY A 92 -2.59 10.78 37.95
N THR A 93 -3.63 10.18 38.53
CA THR A 93 -4.51 10.83 39.53
C THR A 93 -4.57 10.13 40.88
N ALA A 94 -3.97 8.94 41.02
CA ALA A 94 -4.11 8.08 42.20
C ALA A 94 -2.92 8.18 43.17
N SER A 95 -3.18 7.89 44.45
CA SER A 95 -2.12 7.83 45.48
C SER A 95 -1.13 6.69 45.22
N ALA A 96 0.11 6.76 45.73
CA ALA A 96 1.15 5.74 45.45
C ALA A 96 0.73 4.30 45.80
N ALA A 97 -0.09 4.11 46.84
CA ALA A 97 -0.63 2.79 47.21
C ALA A 97 -1.71 2.31 46.24
N GLU A 98 -2.56 3.23 45.78
CA GLU A 98 -3.62 2.97 44.81
C GLU A 98 -3.04 2.70 43.42
N VAL A 99 -1.98 3.41 43.03
CA VAL A 99 -1.19 3.11 41.82
C VAL A 99 -0.58 1.70 41.89
N LEU A 100 -0.08 1.24 43.04
CA LEU A 100 0.44 -0.12 43.19
C LEU A 100 -0.66 -1.18 43.08
N ILE A 101 -1.83 -0.94 43.69
CA ILE A 101 -3.00 -1.85 43.61
C ILE A 101 -3.55 -1.89 42.18
N HIS A 102 -3.70 -0.74 41.52
CA HIS A 102 -4.10 -0.67 40.12
C HIS A 102 -3.06 -1.29 39.20
N THR A 103 -1.76 -1.11 39.45
CA THR A 103 -0.72 -1.75 38.64
C THR A 103 -0.67 -3.26 38.86
N ALA A 104 -1.02 -3.76 40.05
CA ALA A 104 -1.10 -5.19 40.32
C ALA A 104 -2.35 -5.87 39.72
N THR A 105 -3.44 -5.11 39.57
CA THR A 105 -4.71 -5.57 39.00
C THR A 105 -4.88 -5.23 37.52
N ALA A 106 -4.03 -4.34 37.00
CA ALA A 106 -4.02 -3.95 35.59
C ALA A 106 -3.65 -5.12 34.70
N ASN A 107 -4.35 -5.19 33.57
CA ASN A 107 -4.04 -6.15 32.52
C ASN A 107 -2.82 -5.66 31.76
N GLY A 108 -1.68 -6.33 31.94
CA GLY A 108 -0.55 -6.15 31.05
C GLY A 108 -0.82 -6.86 29.74
N PHE A 109 -0.63 -6.18 28.61
CA PHE A 109 -0.63 -6.83 27.30
C PHE A 109 0.80 -6.95 26.81
N GLN A 110 1.20 -8.17 26.47
CA GLN A 110 2.45 -8.45 25.79
C GLN A 110 2.15 -8.82 24.35
N MET A 111 2.54 -7.96 23.43
CA MET A 111 2.43 -8.21 22.00
C MET A 111 3.69 -8.91 21.51
N VAL A 112 3.52 -10.04 20.82
CA VAL A 112 4.62 -10.82 20.24
C VAL A 112 4.30 -11.06 18.78
N THR A 113 5.21 -10.69 17.90
CA THR A 113 5.14 -11.03 16.48
C THR A 113 5.72 -12.41 16.27
N SER A 114 5.01 -13.24 15.49
CA SER A 114 5.43 -14.62 15.21
C SER A 114 6.38 -14.73 14.01
N GLY A 115 6.72 -13.60 13.38
CA GLY A 115 7.49 -13.52 12.14
C GLY A 115 9.00 -13.64 12.35
N ALA A 116 9.70 -14.18 11.35
CA ALA A 116 11.15 -14.11 11.28
C ALA A 116 11.61 -12.66 11.03
N GLN A 117 12.88 -12.35 11.34
CA GLN A 117 13.44 -11.06 10.94
C GLN A 117 13.45 -10.91 9.42
N SER A 118 13.16 -9.70 8.96
CA SER A 118 13.13 -9.37 7.53
C SER A 118 14.51 -9.54 6.89
N LYS A 119 14.52 -10.10 5.68
CA LYS A 119 15.69 -10.40 4.86
C LYS A 119 15.55 -9.75 3.50
N ALA A 120 16.69 -9.31 2.97
CA ALA A 120 16.80 -8.81 1.61
C ALA A 120 16.56 -9.93 0.57
N ILE A 121 15.69 -9.65 -0.39
CA ILE A 121 15.40 -10.49 -1.56
C ILE A 121 16.26 -9.98 -2.72
N SER A 122 17.17 -10.83 -3.21
CA SER A 122 18.16 -10.45 -4.23
C SER A 122 17.77 -10.82 -5.68
N ASP A 123 16.73 -11.62 -5.90
CA ASP A 123 16.31 -12.07 -7.25
C ASP A 123 14.84 -11.77 -7.56
N TRP A 124 14.33 -10.62 -7.10
CA TRP A 124 12.97 -10.21 -7.40
C TRP A 124 12.87 -9.65 -8.83
N ALA A 125 11.95 -10.20 -9.61
CA ALA A 125 11.72 -9.79 -10.99
C ALA A 125 10.46 -8.94 -11.12
N VAL A 126 10.65 -7.66 -11.42
CA VAL A 126 9.56 -6.74 -11.78
C VAL A 126 9.14 -7.00 -13.21
N THR A 127 7.84 -7.17 -13.48
CA THR A 127 7.35 -7.54 -14.82
C THR A 127 6.58 -6.38 -15.45
N SER A 128 6.94 -6.00 -16.68
CA SER A 128 6.22 -5.03 -17.49
C SER A 128 5.54 -5.73 -18.67
N LEU A 129 4.46 -5.14 -19.19
CA LEU A 129 3.70 -5.67 -20.31
C LEU A 129 3.74 -4.70 -21.49
N GLU A 130 3.96 -5.21 -22.68
CA GLU A 130 3.90 -4.45 -23.94
C GLU A 130 2.85 -5.09 -24.85
N GLY A 131 2.02 -4.30 -25.52
CA GLY A 131 1.11 -4.76 -26.56
C GLY A 131 0.97 -3.73 -27.68
N ARG A 132 0.73 -4.17 -28.92
CA ARG A 132 0.81 -3.31 -30.10
C ARG A 132 -0.46 -3.34 -30.95
N LEU A 133 -0.76 -2.19 -31.57
CA LEU A 133 -1.67 -2.05 -32.71
C LEU A 133 -0.87 -1.50 -33.90
N THR A 134 -0.74 -2.31 -34.95
CA THR A 134 -0.02 -1.95 -36.17
C THR A 134 -0.91 -1.15 -37.11
N GLY A 135 -0.39 -0.07 -37.67
CA GLY A 135 -1.01 0.76 -38.71
C GLY A 135 -0.95 0.13 -40.10
N LEU A 136 -1.63 0.76 -41.08
CA LEU A 136 -1.86 0.17 -42.40
C LEU A 136 -0.57 0.06 -43.26
N GLY A 137 0.46 0.82 -42.88
CA GLY A 137 1.78 0.87 -43.53
C GLY A 137 2.85 0.03 -42.83
N GLY A 138 2.48 -0.83 -41.88
CA GLY A 138 3.44 -1.69 -41.17
C GLY A 138 4.33 -0.94 -40.19
N GLU A 139 5.53 -1.45 -39.99
CA GLU A 139 6.47 -1.02 -38.95
C GLU A 139 7.20 0.32 -39.23
N ASP A 140 7.20 0.76 -40.49
CA ASP A 140 7.84 2.02 -40.91
C ASP A 140 7.03 3.28 -40.54
N LEU A 141 5.81 3.10 -40.03
CA LEU A 141 4.95 4.20 -39.62
C LEU A 141 5.35 4.77 -38.25
N PRO A 142 5.09 6.08 -38.02
CA PRO A 142 5.31 6.68 -36.72
C PRO A 142 4.50 5.97 -35.63
N THR A 143 5.15 5.72 -34.50
CA THR A 143 4.61 5.02 -33.34
C THR A 143 4.30 6.00 -32.21
N ILE A 144 3.09 5.92 -31.67
CA ILE A 144 2.68 6.62 -30.44
C ILE A 144 2.70 5.60 -29.31
N ALA A 145 3.48 5.85 -28.26
CA ALA A 145 3.50 4.99 -27.09
C ALA A 145 2.61 5.56 -25.98
N ILE A 146 1.68 4.76 -25.47
CA ILE A 146 0.83 5.06 -24.32
C ILE A 146 1.33 4.22 -23.16
N VAL A 147 1.78 4.88 -22.11
CA VAL A 147 2.47 4.26 -20.98
C VAL A 147 1.73 4.52 -19.69
N ALA A 148 1.59 3.52 -18.83
CA ALA A 148 1.15 3.72 -17.45
C ALA A 148 1.85 2.71 -16.53
N HIS A 149 2.39 3.17 -15.42
CA HIS A 149 2.89 2.24 -14.40
C HIS A 149 1.74 1.72 -13.54
N TYR A 150 1.79 0.45 -13.14
CA TYR A 150 0.73 -0.14 -12.31
C TYR A 150 1.06 -0.16 -10.81
N ASP A 151 2.29 0.14 -10.40
CA ASP A 151 2.67 0.03 -8.99
C ASP A 151 2.12 1.17 -8.14
N SER A 152 1.85 0.83 -6.89
CA SER A 152 1.53 1.75 -5.80
C SER A 152 2.66 1.78 -4.78
N PHE A 153 2.69 2.83 -3.96
CA PHE A 153 3.65 2.96 -2.87
C PHE A 153 3.00 3.69 -1.69
N GLY A 154 3.37 3.31 -0.49
CA GLY A 154 2.90 3.90 0.77
C GLY A 154 3.74 3.36 1.92
N VAL A 155 3.51 3.89 3.13
CA VAL A 155 4.28 3.53 4.33
C VAL A 155 4.23 2.03 4.66
N ALA A 156 3.10 1.39 4.35
CA ALA A 156 2.89 -0.05 4.49
C ALA A 156 2.61 -0.67 3.12
N PRO A 157 3.58 -1.38 2.51
CA PRO A 157 3.42 -1.98 1.19
C PRO A 157 2.22 -2.93 1.06
N TRP A 158 1.93 -3.69 2.13
CA TRP A 158 0.79 -4.62 2.18
C TRP A 158 -0.59 -3.91 2.15
N LEU A 159 -0.64 -2.63 2.48
CA LEU A 159 -1.87 -1.84 2.48
C LEU A 159 -1.94 -0.86 1.30
N SER A 160 -0.92 -0.84 0.43
CA SER A 160 -0.88 0.09 -0.69
C SER A 160 -1.68 -0.47 -1.89
N TYR A 161 -2.98 -0.17 -1.94
CA TYR A 161 -3.84 -0.52 -3.09
C TYR A 161 -3.62 0.42 -4.28
N GLY A 162 -3.47 1.72 -4.00
CA GLY A 162 -3.15 2.75 -4.98
C GLY A 162 -4.25 2.91 -6.02
N ALA A 163 -5.49 3.10 -5.60
CA ALA A 163 -6.62 3.14 -6.51
C ALA A 163 -6.43 4.23 -7.59
N ASP A 164 -6.15 5.48 -7.18
CA ASP A 164 -5.91 6.58 -8.13
C ASP A 164 -4.46 6.58 -8.61
N SER A 165 -3.50 6.36 -7.72
CA SER A 165 -2.06 6.33 -7.97
C SER A 165 -1.51 4.89 -7.99
N ASN A 166 -1.37 4.21 -9.13
CA ASN A 166 -1.78 4.61 -10.48
C ASN A 166 -2.81 3.63 -11.08
N GLY A 167 -3.80 3.22 -10.29
CA GLY A 167 -4.85 2.30 -10.77
C GLY A 167 -5.74 2.96 -11.81
N SER A 168 -6.01 4.26 -11.66
CA SER A 168 -6.80 5.04 -12.62
C SER A 168 -6.09 5.22 -13.97
N GLY A 169 -4.77 5.44 -13.98
CA GLY A 169 -3.98 5.52 -15.21
C GLY A 169 -3.96 4.20 -15.99
N VAL A 170 -3.81 3.08 -15.27
CA VAL A 170 -3.90 1.74 -15.87
C VAL A 170 -5.30 1.46 -16.42
N ALA A 171 -6.35 1.78 -15.66
CA ALA A 171 -7.74 1.60 -16.12
C ALA A 171 -8.02 2.41 -17.41
N ALA A 172 -7.54 3.66 -17.45
CA ALA A 172 -7.63 4.50 -18.65
C ALA A 172 -6.85 3.90 -19.83
N LEU A 173 -5.63 3.40 -19.62
CA LEU A 173 -4.83 2.75 -20.65
C LEU A 173 -5.54 1.52 -21.25
N LEU A 174 -6.12 0.68 -20.40
CA LEU A 174 -6.85 -0.52 -20.83
C LEU A 174 -8.13 -0.17 -21.61
N GLU A 175 -8.83 0.90 -21.24
CA GLU A 175 -9.98 1.41 -22.01
C GLU A 175 -9.54 2.00 -23.35
N LEU A 176 -8.45 2.78 -23.39
CA LEU A 176 -7.89 3.29 -24.64
C LEU A 176 -7.51 2.14 -25.58
N ALA A 177 -6.89 1.07 -25.06
CA ALA A 177 -6.56 -0.12 -25.84
C ALA A 177 -7.81 -0.74 -26.49
N ARG A 178 -8.91 -0.86 -25.74
CA ARG A 178 -10.20 -1.36 -26.26
C ARG A 178 -10.77 -0.45 -27.36
N LEU A 179 -10.79 0.86 -27.14
CA LEU A 179 -11.34 1.83 -28.09
C LEU A 179 -10.56 1.85 -29.40
N PHE A 180 -9.23 1.92 -29.33
CA PHE A 180 -8.38 1.92 -30.51
C PHE A 180 -8.33 0.57 -31.22
N SER A 181 -8.40 -0.55 -30.49
CA SER A 181 -8.50 -1.88 -31.09
C SER A 181 -9.69 -1.98 -32.06
N ARG A 182 -10.85 -1.45 -31.67
CA ARG A 182 -12.04 -1.42 -32.52
C ARG A 182 -11.86 -0.53 -33.74
N LEU A 183 -11.22 0.64 -33.59
CA LEU A 183 -10.91 1.53 -34.72
C LEU A 183 -9.94 0.89 -35.73
N TYR A 184 -8.94 0.16 -35.25
CA TYR A 184 -7.94 -0.50 -36.09
C TYR A 184 -8.44 -1.81 -36.71
N THR A 185 -9.55 -2.37 -36.23
CA THR A 185 -10.15 -3.58 -36.81
C THR A 185 -10.78 -3.32 -38.19
N TYR A 186 -11.37 -2.14 -38.41
CA TYR A 186 -12.04 -1.83 -39.67
C TYR A 186 -11.08 -1.21 -40.69
N LYS A 187 -11.06 -1.75 -41.92
CA LYS A 187 -10.18 -1.28 -43.01
C LYS A 187 -10.33 0.21 -43.34
N ARG A 188 -11.55 0.76 -43.23
CA ARG A 188 -11.84 2.16 -43.56
C ARG A 188 -11.33 3.15 -42.51
N THR A 189 -11.29 2.73 -41.25
CA THR A 189 -10.81 3.53 -40.12
C THR A 189 -9.41 3.13 -39.69
N HIS A 190 -8.74 2.25 -40.43
CA HIS A 190 -7.39 1.81 -40.10
C HIS A 190 -6.42 2.99 -40.27
N ALA A 191 -5.76 3.38 -39.19
CA ALA A 191 -4.91 4.56 -39.20
C ALA A 191 -3.51 4.29 -39.80
N ALA A 192 -2.81 5.38 -40.12
CA ALA A 192 -1.42 5.40 -40.58
C ALA A 192 -0.44 5.71 -39.42
N TYR A 193 -0.77 5.26 -38.20
CA TYR A 193 0.10 5.30 -37.04
C TYR A 193 0.16 3.91 -36.41
N ASN A 194 1.28 3.61 -35.76
CA ASN A 194 1.39 2.48 -34.85
C ASN A 194 1.05 2.97 -33.43
N ILE A 195 0.30 2.19 -32.66
CA ILE A 195 0.05 2.48 -31.24
C ILE A 195 0.65 1.37 -30.41
N LEU A 196 1.46 1.77 -29.43
CA LEU A 196 2.10 0.88 -28.49
C LEU A 196 1.53 1.15 -27.10
N PHE A 197 1.06 0.10 -26.44
CA PHE A 197 0.58 0.15 -25.06
C PHE A 197 1.61 -0.53 -24.18
N PHE A 198 2.15 0.22 -23.22
CA PHE A 198 3.16 -0.30 -22.31
C PHE A 198 2.71 -0.07 -20.86
N VAL A 199 2.56 -1.16 -20.12
CA VAL A 199 2.23 -1.14 -18.69
C VAL A 199 3.50 -1.46 -17.93
N SER A 200 4.08 -0.45 -17.27
CA SER A 200 5.38 -0.56 -16.62
C SER A 200 5.26 -1.04 -15.17
N GLY A 201 6.16 -1.93 -14.77
CA GLY A 201 6.37 -2.29 -13.37
C GLY A 201 7.52 -1.50 -12.74
N GLY A 202 7.55 -1.41 -11.41
CA GLY A 202 8.55 -0.63 -10.69
C GLY A 202 8.48 0.89 -10.94
N GLY A 203 7.30 1.43 -11.26
CA GLY A 203 7.09 2.86 -11.51
C GLY A 203 7.52 3.73 -10.32
N LYS A 204 7.12 3.35 -9.11
CA LYS A 204 7.46 4.05 -7.87
C LYS A 204 8.93 3.87 -7.44
N PHE A 205 9.61 2.86 -7.97
CA PHE A 205 11.03 2.61 -7.73
C PHE A 205 11.90 3.25 -8.82
N ASN A 206 11.65 4.51 -9.16
CA ASN A 206 12.38 5.24 -10.21
C ASN A 206 12.14 4.70 -11.63
N TYR A 207 10.94 4.18 -11.92
CA TYR A 207 10.54 3.72 -13.26
C TYR A 207 11.44 2.65 -13.87
N GLN A 208 11.79 1.63 -13.08
CA GLN A 208 12.75 0.60 -13.50
C GLN A 208 12.26 -0.25 -14.67
N GLY A 209 10.97 -0.58 -14.70
CA GLY A 209 10.33 -1.25 -15.83
C GLY A 209 10.56 -0.49 -17.13
N THR A 210 10.35 0.82 -17.09
CA THR A 210 10.48 1.71 -18.24
C THR A 210 11.93 1.92 -18.65
N LYS A 211 12.85 2.07 -17.68
CA LYS A 211 14.29 2.15 -17.93
C LYS A 211 14.78 0.91 -18.67
N ARG A 212 14.47 -0.29 -18.16
CA ARG A 212 14.92 -1.55 -18.76
C ARG A 212 14.31 -1.76 -20.14
N TRP A 213 13.03 -1.47 -20.29
CA TRP A 213 12.36 -1.55 -21.59
C TRP A 213 12.97 -0.60 -22.61
N LEU A 214 13.37 0.62 -22.20
CA LEU A 214 14.10 1.55 -23.06
C LEU A 214 15.47 1.00 -23.45
N GLU A 215 16.22 0.42 -22.52
CA GLU A 215 17.50 -0.24 -22.82
C GLU A 215 17.31 -1.39 -23.82
N ASP A 216 16.29 -2.24 -23.62
CA ASP A 216 16.06 -3.38 -24.50
C ASP A 216 15.64 -2.98 -25.92
N ASN A 217 14.84 -1.92 -26.07
CA ASN A 217 14.37 -1.48 -27.38
C ASN A 217 15.30 -0.47 -28.08
N LEU A 218 16.15 0.23 -27.33
CA LEU A 218 17.09 1.22 -27.90
C LEU A 218 18.52 0.69 -27.99
N ASP A 219 18.98 -0.21 -27.12
CA ASP A 219 20.38 -0.64 -27.12
C ASP A 219 20.58 -1.94 -27.94
N HIS A 220 19.51 -2.70 -28.25
CA HIS A 220 19.56 -3.85 -29.16
C HIS A 220 19.19 -3.46 -30.60
N THR A 221 20.15 -3.61 -31.52
CA THR A 221 20.03 -3.27 -32.95
C THR A 221 18.91 -4.01 -33.70
N ASP A 222 18.43 -5.13 -33.17
CA ASP A 222 17.44 -5.99 -33.83
C ASP A 222 15.98 -5.58 -33.53
N SER A 223 15.74 -4.63 -32.61
CA SER A 223 14.39 -4.12 -32.24
C SER A 223 14.21 -2.61 -32.49
N SER A 224 14.85 -2.10 -33.55
CA SER A 224 15.00 -0.69 -33.93
C SER A 224 13.71 0.08 -34.32
N LEU A 225 12.54 -0.30 -33.81
CA LEU A 225 11.28 0.40 -34.10
C LEU A 225 11.13 1.70 -33.31
N LEU A 226 11.77 1.80 -32.15
CA LEU A 226 11.66 2.97 -31.28
C LEU A 226 12.73 4.04 -31.52
N GLN A 227 13.84 3.71 -32.18
CA GLN A 227 14.96 4.65 -32.31
C GLN A 227 14.62 5.84 -33.23
N ASP A 228 13.98 5.60 -34.37
CA ASP A 228 13.77 6.64 -35.39
C ASP A 228 12.29 6.96 -35.69
N ASN A 229 11.35 6.08 -35.31
CA ASN A 229 9.93 6.20 -35.68
C ASN A 229 8.99 6.58 -34.53
N VAL A 230 9.46 6.99 -33.35
CA VAL A 230 8.54 7.39 -32.26
C VAL A 230 8.07 8.83 -32.46
N ALA A 231 6.76 9.01 -32.64
CA ALA A 231 6.15 10.32 -32.73
C ALA A 231 6.15 11.04 -31.37
N PHE A 232 5.61 10.38 -30.35
CA PHE A 232 5.67 10.81 -28.95
C PHE A 232 5.23 9.69 -28.00
N VAL A 233 5.56 9.87 -26.72
CA VAL A 233 5.16 9.01 -25.61
C VAL A 233 4.23 9.77 -24.67
N LEU A 234 3.01 9.26 -24.51
CA LEU A 234 2.01 9.74 -23.57
C LEU A 234 2.04 8.85 -22.32
N CYS A 235 2.47 9.39 -21.19
CA CYS A 235 2.41 8.69 -19.90
C CYS A 235 1.14 9.10 -19.15
N LEU A 236 0.37 8.13 -18.63
CA LEU A 236 -0.84 8.35 -17.85
C LEU A 236 -0.54 8.08 -16.37
N ASP A 237 -0.72 9.09 -15.52
CA ASP A 237 -0.54 8.96 -14.07
C ASP A 237 -1.70 9.65 -13.34
N THR A 238 -2.38 8.95 -12.44
CA THR A 238 -3.31 9.52 -11.44
C THR A 238 -4.35 10.49 -12.05
N MET A 239 -5.47 9.99 -12.58
CA MET A 239 -6.48 10.76 -13.34
C MET A 239 -7.92 10.68 -12.78
N GLY A 240 -8.11 10.18 -11.56
CA GLY A 240 -9.40 9.73 -11.04
C GLY A 240 -10.28 10.76 -10.32
N ASN A 241 -9.73 11.85 -9.77
CA ASN A 241 -10.48 12.64 -8.78
C ASN A 241 -10.69 14.14 -9.08
N ASN A 242 -9.71 14.86 -9.65
CA ASN A 242 -9.82 16.31 -9.84
C ASN A 242 -10.37 16.70 -11.24
N ASN A 243 -10.91 17.92 -11.34
CA ASN A 243 -11.32 18.56 -12.60
C ASN A 243 -10.18 19.31 -13.29
N ASP A 244 -9.05 19.47 -12.63
CA ASP A 244 -7.85 20.05 -13.22
C ASP A 244 -7.04 18.94 -13.88
N LEU A 245 -6.59 19.17 -15.12
CA LEU A 245 -5.69 18.28 -15.85
C LEU A 245 -4.40 19.04 -16.18
N TYR A 246 -3.29 18.42 -15.84
CA TYR A 246 -1.95 18.95 -16.05
C TYR A 246 -1.19 18.10 -17.05
N LEU A 247 -0.56 18.79 -18.01
CA LEU A 247 0.41 18.18 -18.92
C LEU A 247 1.82 18.51 -18.44
N HIS A 248 2.50 17.52 -17.89
CA HIS A 248 3.89 17.65 -17.43
C HIS A 248 4.85 17.39 -18.57
N VAL A 249 5.70 18.38 -18.86
CA VAL A 249 6.68 18.31 -19.95
C VAL A 249 8.09 18.66 -19.45
N SER A 250 9.07 17.90 -19.93
CA SER A 250 10.49 18.16 -19.66
C SER A 250 11.10 19.23 -20.57
N LYS A 251 10.58 19.30 -21.81
CA LYS A 251 10.93 20.28 -22.83
C LYS A 251 9.61 20.74 -23.47
N PRO A 252 9.37 22.05 -23.61
CA PRO A 252 8.17 22.53 -24.26
C PRO A 252 8.15 22.04 -25.73
N PRO A 253 7.00 21.56 -26.23
CA PRO A 253 6.90 21.02 -27.58
C PRO A 253 7.04 22.12 -28.63
N LYS A 254 7.81 21.86 -29.68
CA LYS A 254 8.02 22.81 -30.80
C LYS A 254 6.84 22.79 -31.78
N GLU A 255 6.51 23.93 -32.37
CA GLU A 255 5.28 24.20 -33.16
C GLU A 255 5.09 23.37 -34.46
N ALA A 256 5.97 22.42 -34.78
CA ALA A 256 5.82 21.51 -35.93
C ALA A 256 5.89 20.02 -35.54
N THR A 257 5.88 19.72 -34.24
CA THR A 257 6.01 18.34 -33.73
C THR A 257 4.64 17.71 -33.49
N PRO A 258 4.50 16.38 -33.64
CA PRO A 258 3.24 15.68 -33.30
C PRO A 258 2.86 15.86 -31.82
N GLN A 259 3.85 16.07 -30.94
CA GLN A 259 3.64 16.44 -29.54
C GLN A 259 2.90 17.78 -29.39
N HIS A 260 3.28 18.80 -30.18
CA HIS A 260 2.58 20.09 -30.18
C HIS A 260 1.18 19.98 -30.79
N ALA A 261 1.01 19.18 -31.85
CA ALA A 261 -0.30 18.90 -32.43
C ALA A 261 -1.24 18.26 -31.39
N PHE A 262 -0.76 17.31 -30.59
CA PHE A 262 -1.52 16.73 -29.49
C PHE A 262 -1.91 17.76 -28.43
N LEU A 263 -0.98 18.62 -28.00
CA LEU A 263 -1.26 19.67 -27.02
C LEU A 263 -2.36 20.62 -27.52
N ARG A 264 -2.23 21.10 -28.76
CA ARG A 264 -3.22 21.98 -29.40
C ARG A 264 -4.60 21.31 -29.49
N ASP A 265 -4.64 20.05 -29.94
CA ASP A 265 -5.89 19.33 -30.11
C ASP A 265 -6.55 19.03 -28.76
N LEU A 266 -5.76 18.80 -27.69
CA LEU A 266 -6.25 18.63 -26.33
C LEU A 266 -6.82 19.92 -25.74
N GLU A 267 -6.15 21.05 -25.91
CA GLU A 267 -6.66 22.38 -25.54
C GLU A 267 -7.98 22.69 -26.25
N MET A 268 -8.07 22.32 -27.54
CA MET A 268 -9.28 22.48 -28.33
C MET A 268 -10.42 21.61 -27.80
N VAL A 269 -10.20 20.30 -27.58
CA VAL A 269 -11.22 19.37 -27.04
C VAL A 269 -11.72 19.85 -25.68
N THR A 270 -10.81 20.28 -24.81
CA THR A 270 -11.15 20.74 -23.46
C THR A 270 -11.98 22.02 -23.53
N SER A 271 -11.56 22.99 -24.34
CA SER A 271 -12.27 24.28 -24.45
C SER A 271 -13.64 24.18 -25.13
N SER A 272 -13.80 23.31 -26.12
CA SER A 272 -15.06 23.16 -26.86
C SER A 272 -16.05 22.24 -26.16
N GLN A 273 -15.61 21.06 -25.72
CA GLN A 273 -16.51 20.01 -25.23
C GLN A 273 -16.62 19.97 -23.70
N TYR A 274 -15.57 20.38 -22.97
CA TYR A 274 -15.46 20.16 -21.52
C TYR A 274 -14.99 21.41 -20.77
N LYS A 275 -15.81 22.47 -20.80
CA LYS A 275 -15.52 23.76 -20.13
C LYS A 275 -15.29 23.67 -18.61
N GLU A 276 -15.76 22.59 -18.00
CA GLU A 276 -15.59 22.32 -16.57
C GLU A 276 -14.15 21.92 -16.20
N VAL A 277 -13.39 21.42 -17.18
CA VAL A 277 -12.02 20.92 -16.98
C VAL A 277 -11.03 22.04 -17.23
N LYS A 278 -10.20 22.35 -16.23
CA LYS A 278 -9.12 23.32 -16.40
C LYS A 278 -7.88 22.58 -16.86
N PHE A 279 -7.41 22.91 -18.05
CA PHE A 279 -6.19 22.35 -18.58
C PHE A 279 -5.03 23.34 -18.43
N SER A 280 -3.87 22.86 -17.97
CA SER A 280 -2.65 23.66 -17.96
C SER A 280 -1.41 22.81 -18.23
N MET A 281 -0.38 23.43 -18.82
CA MET A 281 0.91 22.79 -19.07
C MET A 281 1.91 23.19 -17.98
N VAL A 282 2.53 22.20 -17.35
CA VAL A 282 3.57 22.40 -16.34
C VAL A 282 4.91 21.95 -16.91
N HIS A 283 5.88 22.86 -16.94
CA HIS A 283 7.22 22.57 -17.45
C HIS A 283 8.22 22.48 -16.31
N LYS A 284 8.87 21.31 -16.18
CA LYS A 284 9.97 21.06 -15.23
C LYS A 284 11.17 20.54 -16.01
N LYS A 285 12.32 21.21 -15.88
CA LYS A 285 13.57 20.69 -16.46
C LYS A 285 14.04 19.47 -15.66
N ILE A 286 14.53 18.46 -16.36
CA ILE A 286 15.06 17.23 -15.75
C ILE A 286 16.31 17.58 -14.92
N ASN A 287 16.27 17.24 -13.64
CA ASN A 287 17.42 17.38 -12.75
C ASN A 287 18.16 16.05 -12.66
N LEU A 288 19.32 15.95 -13.31
CA LEU A 288 20.15 14.73 -13.30
C LEU A 288 20.86 14.47 -11.96
N ALA A 289 20.85 15.45 -11.04
CA ALA A 289 21.46 15.32 -9.72
C ALA A 289 20.51 14.73 -8.68
N GLU A 290 19.21 14.63 -8.97
CA GLU A 290 18.25 13.96 -8.11
C GLU A 290 18.27 12.45 -8.37
N ASP A 291 18.38 11.64 -7.32
CA ASP A 291 18.40 10.17 -7.44
C ASP A 291 17.06 9.61 -7.96
N MET A 292 15.95 10.26 -7.60
CA MET A 292 14.59 9.87 -7.97
C MET A 292 14.00 10.84 -8.99
N LEU A 293 13.53 10.30 -10.12
CA LEU A 293 12.84 11.08 -11.14
C LEU A 293 11.42 11.44 -10.69
N ALA A 294 10.94 12.60 -11.15
CA ALA A 294 9.63 13.09 -10.79
C ALA A 294 8.50 12.36 -11.52
N TRP A 295 8.65 12.21 -12.84
CA TRP A 295 7.63 11.70 -13.74
C TRP A 295 8.20 10.67 -14.71
N GLU A 296 7.35 9.79 -15.22
CA GLU A 296 7.78 8.69 -16.09
C GLU A 296 8.38 9.19 -17.41
N HIS A 297 7.84 10.30 -17.93
CA HIS A 297 8.33 10.92 -19.16
C HIS A 297 9.78 11.42 -19.06
N GLU A 298 10.33 11.63 -17.86
CA GLU A 298 11.73 12.05 -17.69
C GLU A 298 12.70 10.95 -18.14
N ARG A 299 12.36 9.66 -17.93
CA ARG A 299 13.16 8.52 -18.44
C ARG A 299 13.29 8.56 -19.96
N PHE A 300 12.19 8.81 -20.65
CA PHE A 300 12.15 8.97 -22.10
C PHE A 300 12.92 10.22 -22.56
N GLY A 301 12.79 11.33 -21.82
CA GLY A 301 13.48 12.58 -22.11
C GLY A 301 15.02 12.47 -22.04
N ILE A 302 15.54 11.64 -21.12
CA ILE A 302 16.98 11.32 -21.02
C ILE A 302 17.48 10.61 -22.28
N ARG A 303 16.70 9.65 -22.81
CA ARG A 303 16.97 8.94 -24.07
C ARG A 303 16.58 9.75 -25.33
N ARG A 304 16.27 11.04 -25.18
CA ARG A 304 15.91 12.00 -26.26
C ARG A 304 14.60 11.69 -26.99
N LEU A 305 13.72 10.87 -26.41
CA LEU A 305 12.39 10.63 -26.95
C LEU A 305 11.41 11.76 -26.53
N PRO A 306 10.54 12.24 -27.44
CA PRO A 306 9.50 13.21 -27.09
C PRO A 306 8.45 12.55 -26.20
N ALA A 307 8.35 13.00 -24.95
CA ALA A 307 7.47 12.39 -23.96
C ALA A 307 6.87 13.43 -23.01
N PHE A 308 5.69 13.12 -22.48
CA PHE A 308 4.97 13.94 -21.51
C PHE A 308 4.06 13.08 -20.63
N THR A 309 3.78 13.55 -19.42
CA THR A 309 2.87 12.87 -18.48
C THR A 309 1.58 13.67 -18.32
N MET A 310 0.44 13.01 -18.45
CA MET A 310 -0.86 13.56 -18.09
C MET A 310 -1.25 13.09 -16.70
N SER A 311 -1.60 14.04 -15.84
CA SER A 311 -2.09 13.77 -14.50
C SER A 311 -3.00 14.88 -14.00
N HIS A 312 -3.84 14.57 -13.01
CA HIS A 312 -4.62 15.61 -12.34
C HIS A 312 -3.84 16.33 -11.22
N LEU A 313 -2.60 15.91 -10.96
CA LEU A 313 -1.72 16.49 -9.94
C LEU A 313 -0.89 17.63 -10.52
N GLU A 314 -0.83 18.76 -9.82
CA GLU A 314 0.02 19.89 -10.21
C GLU A 314 1.51 19.62 -9.95
N SER A 315 1.83 18.83 -8.92
CA SER A 315 3.20 18.54 -8.51
C SER A 315 3.42 17.06 -8.24
N HIS A 316 4.58 16.55 -8.64
CA HIS A 316 5.00 15.17 -8.38
C HIS A 316 5.23 14.87 -6.89
N LYS A 317 5.34 15.91 -6.04
CA LYS A 317 5.51 15.80 -4.59
C LYS A 317 4.18 15.68 -3.84
N SER A 318 3.05 15.65 -4.55
CA SER A 318 1.75 15.51 -3.93
C SER A 318 1.66 14.21 -3.13
N SER A 319 1.15 14.29 -1.90
CA SER A 319 0.99 13.14 -1.01
C SER A 319 0.03 12.08 -1.56
N LEU A 320 -0.91 12.47 -2.44
CA LEU A 320 -1.84 11.54 -3.11
C LEU A 320 -1.11 10.45 -3.92
N ARG A 321 0.15 10.70 -4.27
CA ARG A 321 0.96 9.83 -5.09
C ARG A 321 1.62 8.68 -4.31
N THR A 322 1.78 8.83 -3.00
CA THR A 322 2.53 7.92 -2.14
C THR A 322 1.81 7.74 -0.81
N THR A 323 0.59 7.21 -0.85
CA THR A 323 -0.20 6.99 0.36
C THR A 323 -0.90 5.65 0.41
N VAL A 324 -0.97 5.08 1.61
CA VAL A 324 -1.83 3.92 1.94
C VAL A 324 -3.32 4.30 1.92
N MET A 325 -3.63 5.59 2.04
CA MET A 325 -5.01 6.11 2.08
C MET A 325 -5.71 6.09 0.72
N ASP A 326 -5.00 5.79 -0.37
CA ASP A 326 -5.51 5.77 -1.73
C ASP A 326 -6.33 4.49 -2.00
N VAL A 327 -7.63 4.62 -1.73
CA VAL A 327 -8.63 3.55 -1.82
C VAL A 327 -9.70 3.86 -2.87
N ARG A 328 -10.42 2.81 -3.29
CA ARG A 328 -11.44 2.86 -4.34
C ARG A 328 -12.53 3.92 -4.11
N SER A 329 -12.86 4.24 -2.86
CA SER A 329 -13.90 5.21 -2.51
C SER A 329 -13.54 6.67 -2.80
N GLN A 330 -12.26 6.98 -3.02
CA GLN A 330 -11.82 8.34 -3.35
C GLN A 330 -11.97 8.66 -4.84
N ILE A 331 -12.16 7.66 -5.70
CA ILE A 331 -12.23 7.83 -7.14
C ILE A 331 -13.66 8.06 -7.59
N ASP A 332 -13.83 9.12 -8.39
CA ASP A 332 -15.06 9.36 -9.13
C ASP A 332 -14.94 8.79 -10.56
N ILE A 333 -15.75 7.76 -10.82
CA ILE A 333 -15.75 7.04 -12.10
C ILE A 333 -16.17 7.97 -13.25
N GLN A 334 -17.08 8.92 -13.00
CA GLN A 334 -17.54 9.85 -14.03
C GLN A 334 -16.43 10.79 -14.46
N LYS A 335 -15.62 11.26 -13.52
CA LYS A 335 -14.45 12.10 -13.82
C LYS A 335 -13.37 11.31 -14.55
N LEU A 336 -13.10 10.07 -14.13
CA LEU A 336 -12.13 9.22 -14.85
C LEU A 336 -12.60 8.91 -16.27
N SER A 337 -13.89 8.60 -16.46
CA SER A 337 -14.55 8.39 -17.76
C SER A 337 -14.39 9.63 -18.65
N ARG A 338 -14.71 10.81 -18.12
CA ARG A 338 -14.52 12.11 -18.81
C ARG A 338 -13.06 12.32 -19.20
N ASN A 339 -12.13 12.18 -18.26
CA ASN A 339 -10.70 12.43 -18.49
C ASN A 339 -10.14 11.46 -19.55
N THR A 340 -10.52 10.18 -19.48
CA THR A 340 -10.13 9.17 -20.48
C THR A 340 -10.73 9.48 -21.86
N ARG A 341 -11.97 9.97 -21.90
CA ARG A 341 -12.63 10.39 -23.15
C ARG A 341 -11.94 11.59 -23.80
N ILE A 342 -11.52 12.60 -23.01
CA ILE A 342 -10.75 13.75 -23.50
C ILE A 342 -9.46 13.27 -24.18
N ILE A 343 -8.74 12.35 -23.54
CA ILE A 343 -7.49 11.78 -24.07
C ILE A 343 -7.76 10.98 -25.34
N ALA A 344 -8.79 10.15 -25.36
CA ALA A 344 -9.17 9.36 -26.52
C ALA A 344 -9.47 10.26 -27.74
N GLU A 345 -10.30 11.28 -27.56
CA GLU A 345 -10.67 12.24 -28.62
C GLU A 345 -9.46 13.02 -29.12
N ALA A 346 -8.59 13.50 -28.21
CA ALA A 346 -7.36 14.20 -28.58
C ALA A 346 -6.39 13.29 -29.36
N LEU A 347 -6.18 12.05 -28.92
CA LEU A 347 -5.35 11.07 -29.62
C LEU A 347 -5.90 10.75 -31.01
N ALA A 348 -7.21 10.52 -31.12
CA ALA A 348 -7.85 10.20 -32.39
C ALA A 348 -7.74 11.37 -33.39
N ARG A 349 -7.84 12.63 -32.92
CA ARG A 349 -7.63 13.81 -33.78
C ARG A 349 -6.23 13.87 -34.36
N VAL A 350 -5.20 13.59 -33.56
CA VAL A 350 -3.80 13.53 -34.01
C VAL A 350 -3.58 12.37 -34.99
N ILE A 351 -4.06 11.17 -34.65
CA ILE A 351 -3.85 9.96 -35.45
C ILE A 351 -4.48 10.08 -36.86
N TYR A 352 -5.69 10.65 -36.96
CA TYR A 352 -6.37 10.82 -38.25
C TYR A 352 -6.13 12.18 -38.91
N ASN A 353 -5.35 13.05 -38.26
CA ASN A 353 -5.06 14.41 -38.67
C ASN A 353 -6.34 15.20 -39.02
N LEU A 354 -7.31 15.19 -38.11
CA LEU A 354 -8.64 15.76 -38.35
C LEU A 354 -8.61 17.29 -38.36
N THR A 355 -7.73 17.89 -37.56
CA THR A 355 -7.59 19.34 -37.45
C THR A 355 -7.11 19.96 -38.77
N GLU A 356 -6.14 19.35 -39.45
CA GLU A 356 -5.68 19.84 -40.76
C GLU A 356 -6.70 19.58 -41.88
N LYS A 357 -7.53 18.53 -41.73
CA LYS A 357 -8.62 18.22 -42.66
C LYS A 357 -9.86 19.09 -42.48
N GLY A 358 -9.83 20.06 -41.57
CA GLY A 358 -10.93 21.00 -41.33
C GLY A 358 -12.13 20.40 -40.60
N ALA A 359 -11.92 19.36 -39.79
CA ALA A 359 -12.98 18.81 -38.96
C ALA A 359 -13.43 19.85 -37.91
N PRO A 360 -14.74 19.94 -37.60
CA PRO A 360 -15.24 20.89 -36.61
C PRO A 360 -14.72 20.55 -35.21
N SER A 361 -14.49 21.58 -34.39
CA SER A 361 -14.01 21.48 -33.01
C SER A 361 -14.89 20.64 -32.09
N ASP A 362 -16.15 20.46 -32.47
CA ASP A 362 -17.19 19.80 -31.66
C ASP A 362 -17.42 18.36 -32.11
N LEU A 363 -16.66 17.88 -33.10
CA LEU A 363 -16.75 16.49 -33.53
C LEU A 363 -16.33 15.56 -32.38
N GLN A 364 -17.25 14.68 -32.00
CA GLN A 364 -17.04 13.55 -31.11
C GLN A 364 -16.90 12.29 -31.95
N ILE A 365 -15.76 11.61 -31.84
CA ILE A 365 -15.44 10.40 -32.62
C ILE A 365 -16.00 9.17 -31.92
N PHE A 366 -15.95 9.15 -30.59
CA PHE A 366 -16.39 8.03 -29.77
C PHE A 366 -17.85 8.23 -29.33
N THR A 367 -18.78 7.99 -30.25
CA THR A 367 -20.22 8.07 -30.01
C THR A 367 -20.90 6.70 -30.13
N GLU A 368 -22.09 6.58 -29.54
CA GLU A 368 -22.97 5.40 -29.60
C GLU A 368 -22.24 4.08 -29.30
N GLN A 369 -22.02 3.26 -30.33
CA GLN A 369 -21.42 1.93 -30.21
C GLN A 369 -19.93 2.00 -29.82
N MET A 370 -19.25 3.12 -30.05
CA MET A 370 -17.84 3.34 -29.74
C MET A 370 -17.64 4.16 -28.46
N GLN A 371 -18.69 4.35 -27.66
CA GLN A 371 -18.61 5.10 -26.41
C GLN A 371 -17.73 4.37 -25.38
N LEU A 372 -17.14 5.17 -24.49
CA LEU A 372 -16.48 4.69 -23.29
C LEU A 372 -17.50 4.04 -22.36
N GLN A 373 -17.19 2.85 -21.86
CA GLN A 373 -18.09 2.08 -20.99
C GLN A 373 -17.68 2.31 -19.53
N GLU A 374 -18.51 3.04 -18.80
CA GLU A 374 -18.27 3.36 -17.39
C GLU A 374 -18.28 2.10 -16.52
N ASP A 375 -19.16 1.14 -16.83
CA ASP A 375 -19.24 -0.16 -16.16
C ASP A 375 -17.96 -1.00 -16.34
N GLN A 376 -17.27 -0.84 -17.47
CA GLN A 376 -16.03 -1.56 -17.72
C GLN A 376 -14.88 -0.91 -16.94
N LEU A 377 -14.82 0.42 -16.95
CA LEU A 377 -13.86 1.20 -16.17
C LEU A 377 -14.00 0.91 -14.66
N SER A 378 -15.24 0.85 -14.16
CA SER A 378 -15.53 0.51 -12.77
C SER A 378 -15.10 -0.91 -12.43
N SER A 379 -15.42 -1.89 -13.28
CA SER A 379 -15.01 -3.28 -13.10
C SER A 379 -13.49 -3.46 -13.09
N VAL A 380 -12.78 -2.76 -13.97
CA VAL A 380 -11.30 -2.78 -14.02
C VAL A 380 -10.72 -2.16 -12.75
N LEU A 381 -11.24 -1.01 -12.30
CA LEU A 381 -10.80 -0.39 -11.05
C LEU A 381 -11.08 -1.27 -9.83
N ASP A 382 -12.27 -1.87 -9.73
CA ASP A 382 -12.64 -2.75 -8.62
C ASP A 382 -11.70 -3.96 -8.56
N TRP A 383 -11.35 -4.53 -9.72
CA TRP A 383 -10.34 -5.57 -9.82
C TRP A 383 -8.93 -5.11 -9.43
N LEU A 384 -8.48 -3.95 -9.92
CA LEU A 384 -7.15 -3.39 -9.58
C LEU A 384 -7.03 -3.09 -8.08
N THR A 385 -8.15 -2.75 -7.42
CA THR A 385 -8.20 -2.44 -5.99
C THR A 385 -8.50 -3.65 -5.10
N THR A 386 -8.67 -4.86 -5.67
CA THR A 386 -8.92 -6.07 -4.88
C THR A 386 -7.67 -6.55 -4.12
N GLN A 387 -6.48 -6.22 -4.62
CA GLN A 387 -5.20 -6.60 -4.02
C GLN A 387 -4.24 -5.40 -3.95
N PRO A 388 -3.36 -5.34 -2.94
CA PRO A 388 -2.32 -4.33 -2.86
C PRO A 388 -1.31 -4.49 -4.01
N ARG A 389 -0.83 -3.37 -4.56
CA ARG A 389 -0.01 -3.32 -5.78
C ARG A 389 1.38 -2.74 -5.56
N ALA A 390 1.90 -2.84 -4.34
CA ALA A 390 3.31 -2.56 -4.09
C ALA A 390 4.18 -3.52 -4.91
N ALA A 391 5.27 -3.01 -5.52
CA ALA A 391 6.11 -3.80 -6.42
C ALA A 391 6.71 -5.06 -5.75
N GLN A 392 6.82 -5.06 -4.42
CA GLN A 392 7.30 -6.17 -3.59
C GLN A 392 6.30 -7.33 -3.47
N LEU A 393 5.03 -7.11 -3.83
CA LEU A 393 3.95 -8.10 -3.77
C LEU A 393 3.62 -8.66 -5.15
N VAL A 394 3.91 -7.90 -6.19
CA VAL A 394 3.66 -8.27 -7.58
C VAL A 394 4.84 -9.06 -8.11
N ASP A 395 4.80 -10.38 -7.91
CA ASP A 395 5.77 -11.30 -8.52
C ASP A 395 5.49 -11.51 -10.02
N LYS A 396 6.44 -12.10 -10.74
CA LYS A 396 6.38 -12.43 -12.17
C LYS A 396 5.16 -13.31 -12.55
N ASP A 397 4.73 -14.17 -11.62
CA ASP A 397 3.63 -15.12 -11.80
C ASP A 397 2.35 -14.65 -11.08
N SER A 398 2.29 -13.38 -10.68
CA SER A 398 1.12 -12.82 -10.01
C SER A 398 -0.13 -12.89 -10.88
N SER A 399 -1.27 -13.14 -10.24
CA SER A 399 -2.59 -13.16 -10.90
C SER A 399 -2.92 -11.80 -11.54
N LEU A 400 -2.42 -10.70 -10.96
CA LEU A 400 -2.54 -9.35 -11.51
C LEU A 400 -1.99 -9.29 -12.94
N ILE A 401 -0.72 -9.65 -13.12
CA ILE A 401 -0.02 -9.55 -14.40
C ILE A 401 -0.62 -10.50 -15.43
N ALA A 402 -0.95 -11.74 -15.04
CA ALA A 402 -1.61 -12.69 -15.93
C ALA A 402 -2.99 -12.20 -16.42
N THR A 403 -3.77 -11.56 -15.53
CA THR A 403 -5.08 -11.00 -15.89
C THR A 403 -4.94 -9.74 -16.75
N MET A 404 -3.95 -8.87 -16.47
CA MET A 404 -3.62 -7.73 -17.32
C MET A 404 -3.24 -8.18 -18.74
N GLU A 405 -2.36 -9.17 -18.84
CA GLU A 405 -1.95 -9.75 -20.12
C GLU A 405 -3.13 -10.36 -20.86
N TYR A 406 -3.99 -11.13 -20.19
CA TYR A 406 -5.19 -11.68 -20.78
C TYR A 406 -6.11 -10.58 -21.33
N TYR A 407 -6.34 -9.52 -20.56
CA TYR A 407 -7.15 -8.38 -21.00
C TYR A 407 -6.52 -7.67 -22.21
N MET A 408 -5.22 -7.40 -22.17
CA MET A 408 -4.49 -6.80 -23.28
C MET A 408 -4.53 -7.68 -24.52
N SER A 409 -4.34 -9.00 -24.40
CA SER A 409 -4.33 -9.96 -25.51
C SER A 409 -5.66 -10.07 -26.25
N ARG A 410 -6.77 -9.72 -25.56
CA ARG A 410 -8.10 -9.67 -26.17
C ARG A 410 -8.24 -8.54 -27.19
N TYR A 411 -7.53 -7.43 -26.98
CA TYR A 411 -7.69 -6.21 -27.78
C TYR A 411 -6.44 -5.86 -28.62
N LEU A 412 -5.26 -6.26 -28.17
CA LEU A 412 -3.97 -5.94 -28.75
C LEU A 412 -3.34 -7.18 -29.37
N LYS A 413 -2.42 -6.96 -30.31
CA LYS A 413 -1.60 -8.02 -30.89
C LYS A 413 -0.22 -8.04 -30.24
N ASP A 414 0.44 -9.20 -30.28
CA ASP A 414 1.82 -9.40 -29.83
C ASP A 414 2.10 -8.90 -28.41
N VAL A 415 1.27 -9.35 -27.44
CA VAL A 415 1.50 -9.00 -26.04
C VAL A 415 2.73 -9.73 -25.52
N LYS A 416 3.71 -8.98 -25.00
CA LYS A 416 5.00 -9.48 -24.50
C LYS A 416 5.22 -9.07 -23.05
N ARG A 417 5.82 -9.97 -22.29
CA ARG A 417 6.29 -9.72 -20.92
C ARG A 417 7.77 -9.33 -20.94
N HIS A 418 8.12 -8.28 -20.23
CA HIS A 418 9.49 -7.83 -20.02
C HIS A 418 9.82 -7.96 -18.54
N HIS A 419 10.94 -8.60 -18.21
CA HIS A 419 11.34 -8.81 -16.83
C HIS A 419 12.56 -7.98 -16.47
N VAL A 420 12.47 -7.25 -15.36
CA VAL A 420 13.54 -6.45 -14.80
C VAL A 420 13.99 -7.06 -13.49
N LYS A 421 15.29 -7.30 -13.36
CA LYS A 421 15.92 -7.75 -12.12
C LYS A 421 16.93 -6.70 -11.68
N ALA A 422 17.02 -6.45 -10.38
CA ALA A 422 18.10 -5.64 -9.84
C ALA A 422 19.44 -6.34 -10.11
N ASP A 423 20.49 -5.57 -10.44
CA ASP A 423 21.83 -6.13 -10.58
C ASP A 423 22.31 -6.67 -9.23
N LYS A 424 23.00 -7.81 -9.24
CA LYS A 424 23.48 -8.50 -8.04
C LYS A 424 24.70 -7.81 -7.43
N ARG A 425 25.48 -7.08 -8.23
CA ARG A 425 26.72 -6.42 -7.79
C ARG A 425 26.47 -5.03 -7.21
N ASP A 426 25.55 -4.29 -7.83
CA ASP A 426 25.16 -2.94 -7.41
C ASP A 426 23.64 -2.78 -7.58
N PRO A 427 22.83 -3.26 -6.62
CA PRO A 427 21.39 -3.21 -6.72
C PRO A 427 20.89 -1.77 -6.52
N GLU A 428 20.32 -1.17 -7.56
CA GLU A 428 19.66 0.16 -7.47
C GLU A 428 18.47 0.16 -6.49
N PHE A 429 17.88 -1.01 -6.25
CA PHE A 429 16.86 -1.22 -5.22
C PHE A 429 16.96 -2.65 -4.66
N VAL A 430 16.59 -2.80 -3.39
CA VAL A 430 16.50 -4.11 -2.71
C VAL A 430 15.15 -4.20 -2.02
N PHE A 431 14.45 -5.30 -2.25
CA PHE A 431 13.21 -5.59 -1.56
C PHE A 431 13.47 -6.43 -0.32
N TYR A 432 12.57 -6.29 0.66
CA TYR A 432 12.63 -6.98 1.93
C TYR A 432 11.40 -7.88 2.06
N ASP A 433 11.59 -9.07 2.65
CA ASP A 433 10.49 -9.99 2.95
C ASP A 433 9.78 -9.60 4.27
N GLN A 434 8.75 -10.38 4.65
CA GLN A 434 7.92 -10.17 5.86
C GLN A 434 7.02 -8.92 5.84
N LEU A 435 6.29 -8.71 4.74
CA LEU A 435 5.33 -7.59 4.62
C LEU A 435 4.04 -7.77 5.43
N LYS A 436 3.69 -9.02 5.77
CA LYS A 436 2.56 -9.36 6.64
C LYS A 436 3.05 -10.24 7.78
N GLN A 437 2.72 -9.86 9.01
CA GLN A 437 3.03 -10.63 10.22
C GLN A 437 1.79 -10.76 11.10
N THR A 438 1.68 -11.89 11.80
CA THR A 438 0.65 -12.09 12.82
C THR A 438 1.19 -11.65 14.18
N MET A 439 0.47 -10.74 14.81
CA MET A 439 0.77 -10.22 16.15
C MET A 439 -0.17 -10.86 17.15
N ASN A 440 0.37 -11.58 18.13
CA ASN A 440 -0.40 -12.20 19.21
C ASN A 440 -0.30 -11.32 20.46
N ALA A 441 -1.45 -10.93 21.02
CA ALA A 441 -1.52 -10.19 22.27
C ALA A 441 -1.83 -11.15 23.44
N TYR A 442 -0.85 -11.35 24.32
CA TYR A 442 -1.03 -12.15 25.53
C TYR A 442 -1.34 -11.25 26.71
N ARG A 443 -2.37 -11.62 27.49
CA ARG A 443 -2.64 -10.98 28.78
C ARG A 443 -1.68 -11.55 29.82
N VAL A 444 -0.74 -10.73 30.25
CA VAL A 444 0.29 -11.08 31.23
C VAL A 444 -0.05 -10.45 32.57
N LYS A 445 0.10 -11.23 33.64
CA LYS A 445 -0.06 -10.71 35.00
C LYS A 445 1.17 -9.89 35.40
N PRO A 446 1.00 -8.71 36.04
CA PRO A 446 2.10 -7.91 36.53
C PRO A 446 2.95 -8.65 37.58
N ALA A 447 4.26 -8.45 37.59
CA ALA A 447 5.16 -9.07 38.60
C ALA A 447 4.79 -8.72 40.05
N ILE A 448 4.13 -7.58 40.27
CA ILE A 448 3.64 -7.14 41.59
C ILE A 448 2.54 -8.09 42.12
N PHE A 449 1.81 -8.77 41.22
CA PHE A 449 0.80 -9.75 41.61
C PHE A 449 1.42 -10.89 42.43
N ASP A 450 2.58 -11.39 42.03
CA ASP A 450 3.27 -12.47 42.75
C ASP A 450 3.77 -12.01 44.12
N LEU A 451 4.18 -10.74 44.25
CA LEU A 451 4.56 -10.15 45.53
C LEU A 451 3.36 -10.03 46.49
N LEU A 452 2.21 -9.58 45.98
CA LEU A 452 0.96 -9.54 46.75
C LEU A 452 0.51 -10.94 47.15
N LEU A 453 0.59 -11.90 46.24
CA LEU A 453 0.27 -13.30 46.53
C LEU A 453 1.19 -13.85 47.63
N ALA A 454 2.49 -13.59 47.56
CA ALA A 454 3.46 -13.98 48.58
C ALA A 454 3.12 -13.34 49.94
N LEU A 455 2.73 -12.07 49.96
CA LEU A 455 2.30 -11.36 51.18
C LEU A 455 1.02 -11.97 51.75
N CYS A 456 0.03 -12.29 50.92
CA CYS A 456 -1.19 -12.98 51.33
C CYS A 456 -0.90 -14.37 51.91
N ILE A 457 0.01 -15.14 51.29
CA ILE A 457 0.43 -16.45 51.78
C ILE A 457 1.14 -16.30 53.14
N ALA A 458 2.05 -15.33 53.28
CA ALA A 458 2.74 -15.06 54.54
C ALA A 458 1.76 -14.65 55.66
N ALA A 459 0.79 -13.78 55.35
CA ALA A 459 -0.24 -13.38 56.29
C ALA A 459 -1.13 -14.55 56.71
N TYR A 460 -1.52 -15.41 55.76
CA TYR A 460 -2.28 -16.63 56.06
C TYR A 460 -1.52 -17.59 56.98
N LEU A 461 -0.23 -17.82 56.72
CA LEU A 461 0.63 -18.63 57.58
C LEU A 461 0.81 -18.01 58.97
N ALA A 462 0.95 -16.69 59.07
CA ALA A 462 1.02 -16.00 60.35
C ALA A 462 -0.28 -16.16 61.15
N VAL A 463 -1.45 -15.95 60.52
CA VAL A 463 -2.75 -16.10 61.19
C VAL A 463 -2.97 -17.54 61.64
N THR A 464 -2.69 -18.54 60.80
CA THR A 464 -2.82 -19.96 61.17
C THR A 464 -1.87 -20.35 62.29
N TYR A 465 -0.64 -19.82 62.30
CA TYR A 465 0.30 -20.00 63.40
C TYR A 465 -0.22 -19.39 64.73
N PHE A 466 -0.74 -18.17 64.69
CA PHE A 466 -1.31 -17.53 65.88
C PHE A 466 -2.58 -18.23 66.35
N VAL A 467 -3.45 -18.71 65.47
CA VAL A 467 -4.65 -19.50 65.84
C VAL A 467 -4.26 -20.82 66.51
N ALA A 468 -3.21 -21.49 66.01
CA ALA A 468 -2.67 -22.70 66.64
C ALA A 468 -2.06 -22.41 68.02
N GLN A 469 -1.35 -21.29 68.19
CA GLN A 469 -0.78 -20.88 69.48
C GLN A 469 -1.82 -20.39 70.50
N VAL A 470 -2.92 -19.78 70.04
CA VAL A 470 -4.04 -19.30 70.89
C VAL A 470 -5.00 -20.43 71.26
N SER A 471 -4.81 -21.64 70.71
CA SER A 471 -5.55 -22.85 71.09
C SER A 471 -4.79 -23.80 72.06
N PRO A 472 -4.14 -23.37 73.16
CA PRO A 472 -3.65 -24.30 74.19
C PRO A 472 -4.78 -24.56 75.21
N GLY A 473 -5.93 -25.03 74.72
CA GLY A 473 -7.15 -25.21 75.52
C GLY A 473 -7.88 -26.54 75.33
N VAL A 474 -7.34 -27.49 74.56
CA VAL A 474 -7.93 -28.84 74.37
C VAL A 474 -6.86 -29.93 74.49
N SER A 475 -5.99 -29.82 75.50
CA SER A 475 -5.06 -30.89 75.88
C SER A 475 -4.89 -30.96 77.39
N HIS A 476 -6.02 -31.14 78.09
CA HIS A 476 -6.08 -31.56 79.48
C HIS A 476 -7.33 -32.43 79.69
N CYS A 477 -7.28 -33.67 79.24
CA CYS A 477 -8.10 -34.79 79.73
C CYS A 477 -7.60 -36.08 79.05
N GLU A 478 -6.64 -36.75 79.68
CA GLU A 478 -6.67 -38.19 80.01
C GLU A 478 -5.29 -38.61 80.54
N GLU A 479 -5.17 -38.50 81.87
CA GLU A 479 -4.20 -39.27 82.63
C GLU A 479 -4.48 -40.76 82.43
N VAL A 480 -3.54 -41.42 81.76
CA VAL A 480 -2.95 -42.71 82.14
C VAL A 480 -3.75 -43.53 83.17
N SER A 481 -4.47 -44.54 82.69
CA SER A 481 -4.69 -45.77 83.45
C SER A 481 -4.16 -46.95 82.64
N LEU A 482 -2.93 -47.34 82.96
CA LEU A 482 -2.36 -48.62 82.60
C LEU A 482 -3.04 -49.71 83.44
N ARG A 483 -3.89 -50.53 82.83
CA ARG A 483 -3.85 -51.99 83.00
C ARG A 483 -4.78 -52.73 82.04
N ASP A 484 -4.17 -53.71 81.39
CA ASP A 484 -4.73 -54.97 80.91
C ASP A 484 -5.41 -55.03 79.53
N GLN A 485 -4.77 -55.87 78.70
CA GLN A 485 -5.29 -56.73 77.64
C GLN A 485 -5.41 -56.18 76.21
N GLY A 486 -4.38 -56.51 75.40
CA GLY A 486 -4.56 -57.52 74.36
C GLY A 486 -5.15 -57.11 73.01
N CYS A 487 -4.35 -57.38 71.97
CA CYS A 487 -4.74 -57.74 70.60
C CYS A 487 -5.09 -56.66 69.55
N VAL A 488 -4.18 -56.59 68.55
CA VAL A 488 -4.41 -56.64 67.09
C VAL A 488 -5.19 -55.50 66.41
N ALA A 489 -4.50 -54.72 65.58
CA ALA A 489 -4.65 -54.73 64.11
C ALA A 489 -3.89 -53.56 63.46
N VAL A 490 -2.85 -53.90 62.68
CA VAL A 490 -2.21 -52.97 61.73
C VAL A 490 -3.06 -52.96 60.46
N ARG A 491 -3.51 -51.78 60.01
CA ARG A 491 -3.99 -51.58 58.64
C ARG A 491 -3.23 -50.43 57.98
N HIS A 492 -2.35 -50.82 57.06
CA HIS A 492 -1.85 -50.03 55.93
C HIS A 492 -2.98 -49.28 55.23
N TRP A 493 -2.76 -48.03 54.84
CA TRP A 493 -3.34 -47.47 53.61
C TRP A 493 -2.29 -46.63 52.86
N SER A 494 -2.21 -46.91 51.57
CA SER A 494 -1.16 -46.56 50.61
C SER A 494 -1.47 -45.29 49.83
N SER A 495 -0.39 -44.72 49.29
CA SER A 495 -0.28 -43.67 48.27
C SER A 495 -1.17 -43.81 47.03
N HIS A 496 -1.73 -42.68 46.57
CA HIS A 496 -1.79 -42.15 45.18
C HIS A 496 -2.84 -41.02 45.17
N GLN A 497 -2.59 -39.83 44.63
CA GLN A 497 -2.64 -39.57 43.18
C GLN A 497 -2.04 -38.20 42.85
N GLN A 498 -1.28 -38.18 41.76
CA GLN A 498 -0.72 -37.03 41.08
C GLN A 498 -1.61 -36.80 39.85
N THR A 499 -2.12 -35.58 39.63
CA THR A 499 -2.76 -35.26 38.34
C THR A 499 -2.58 -33.80 37.95
N ARG A 500 -1.97 -33.64 36.77
CA ARG A 500 -1.77 -32.44 35.97
C ARG A 500 -3.10 -31.88 35.47
N PHE A 501 -3.20 -30.56 35.34
CA PHE A 501 -4.13 -29.92 34.40
C PHE A 501 -3.41 -28.75 33.71
N PHE A 502 -3.06 -28.94 32.43
CA PHE A 502 -2.85 -27.88 31.45
C PHE A 502 -3.96 -28.07 30.41
N ALA A 503 -4.81 -27.07 30.22
CA ALA A 503 -5.79 -27.03 29.15
C ALA A 503 -5.41 -25.90 28.19
N SER A 504 -4.91 -26.26 27.02
CA SER A 504 -4.79 -25.39 25.85
C SER A 504 -6.04 -25.55 24.98
N HIS A 505 -6.72 -24.45 24.67
CA HIS A 505 -7.74 -24.42 23.61
C HIS A 505 -7.18 -23.64 22.43
N ASN A 506 -7.13 -24.31 21.27
CA ASN A 506 -6.85 -23.71 19.98
C ASN A 506 -8.12 -23.03 19.47
N ILE A 507 -8.02 -21.76 19.07
CA ILE A 507 -8.98 -21.08 18.22
C ILE A 507 -8.20 -20.54 17.03
N GLN A 508 -8.59 -20.96 15.82
CA GLN A 508 -8.10 -20.46 14.54
C GLN A 508 -8.82 -19.15 14.20
N VAL A 509 -8.08 -18.10 13.86
CA VAL A 509 -8.60 -16.92 13.15
C VAL A 509 -7.56 -16.51 12.09
N ARG A 510 -8.04 -16.09 10.91
CA ARG A 510 -7.35 -15.99 9.61
C ARG A 510 -6.48 -14.74 9.44
#